data_AF-A0A482SYK6-F1
#
_entry.id   AF-A0A482SYK6-F1
#
_cell.length_a   1.000
_cell.length_b   1.000
_cell.length_c   1.000
_cell.angle_alpha   90.00
_cell.angle_beta   90.00
_cell.angle_gamma   90.00
#
_symmetry.space_group_name_H-M   'P 1'
#
loop_
_entity.id
_entity.type
_entity.pdbx_description
1 polymer ?
#
loop_
_entity_poly.entity_id
_entity_poly.type
_entity_poly.pdbx_seq_one_letter_code
_entity_poly.pdbx_strand_id
1 'polypeptide(L)' 'MLPRQRHTEVYELGVRAGLFSQDVADRLEELWIENRSESYYRTGIAGEYRAQTLLSLAGTLHEEVVALTRTQDCLCD' A
#
# COMPACT_ATOMS: atom_id res chain seq x y z
N MET A 1 6.83 -23.92 -6.94
CA MET A 1 6.48 -22.76 -7.78
C MET A 1 5.37 -22.03 -7.05
N LEU A 2 5.69 -20.97 -6.30
CA LEU A 2 4.67 -20.20 -5.56
C LEU A 2 3.76 -19.51 -6.57
N PRO A 3 2.42 -19.53 -6.39
CA PRO A 3 1.53 -18.86 -7.32
C PRO A 3 1.86 -17.37 -7.30
N ARG A 4 1.99 -16.79 -8.49
CA ARG A 4 2.17 -15.36 -8.70
C ARG A 4 1.01 -14.64 -8.00
N GLN A 5 1.22 -14.17 -6.77
CA GLN A 5 0.20 -13.42 -6.02
C GLN A 5 -0.22 -12.27 -6.93
N ARG A 6 -1.49 -12.28 -7.34
CA ARG A 6 -2.00 -11.22 -8.21
C ARG A 6 -2.16 -10.01 -7.31
N HIS A 7 -1.61 -8.86 -7.70
CA HIS A 7 -1.74 -7.61 -6.93
C HIS A 7 -3.20 -7.31 -6.54
N THR A 8 -4.13 -7.74 -7.39
CA THR A 8 -5.59 -7.69 -7.17
C THR A 8 -6.03 -8.43 -5.90
N GLU A 9 -5.43 -9.57 -5.56
CA GLU A 9 -5.75 -10.35 -4.35
C GLU A 9 -5.38 -9.60 -3.07
N VAL A 10 -4.35 -8.74 -3.11
CA VAL A 10 -3.95 -7.90 -1.98
C VAL A 10 -4.94 -6.76 -1.77
N TYR A 11 -5.47 -6.18 -2.86
CA TYR A 11 -6.49 -5.12 -2.78
C TYR A 11 -7.81 -5.67 -2.23
N GLU A 12 -8.25 -6.84 -2.71
CA GLU A 12 -9.42 -7.55 -2.17
C GLU A 12 -9.26 -7.87 -0.69
N LEU A 13 -8.06 -8.28 -0.26
CA LEU A 13 -7.78 -8.53 1.15
C LEU A 13 -7.88 -7.24 1.98
N GLY A 14 -7.41 -6.12 1.44
CA GLY A 14 -7.51 -4.80 2.09
C GLY A 14 -8.95 -4.35 2.29
N VAL A 15 -9.82 -4.59 1.30
CA VAL A 15 -11.27 -4.34 1.44
C VAL A 15 -11.89 -5.24 2.50
N ARG A 16 -11.59 -6.55 2.47
CA ARG A 16 -12.10 -7.50 3.48
C ARG A 16 -11.64 -7.17 4.90
N ALA A 17 -10.43 -6.65 5.04
CA ALA A 17 -9.88 -6.20 6.31
C ALA A 17 -10.39 -4.82 6.75
N GLY A 18 -11.22 -4.15 5.93
CA GLY A 18 -11.78 -2.83 6.23
C GLY A 18 -10.78 -1.68 6.13
N LEU A 19 -9.64 -1.88 5.46
CA LEU A 19 -8.58 -0.87 5.34
C LEU A 19 -8.95 0.25 4.35
N PHE A 20 -9.76 -0.07 3.34
CA PHE A 20 -10.28 0.89 2.36
C PHE A 20 -11.54 0.33 1.67
N SER A 21 -12.28 1.20 0.98
CA SER A 21 -13.49 0.82 0.23
C SER A 21 -13.17 0.09 -1.08
N GLN A 22 -14.16 -0.59 -1.64
CA GLN A 22 -14.03 -1.27 -2.94
C GLN A 22 -13.64 -0.28 -4.05
N ASP A 23 -14.21 0.92 -4.10
CA ASP A 23 -13.84 1.97 -5.05
C ASP A 23 -12.34 2.33 -5.02
N VAL A 24 -11.72 2.29 -3.84
CA VAL A 24 -10.27 2.53 -3.71
C VAL A 24 -9.48 1.33 -4.23
N ALA A 25 -9.96 0.11 -3.99
CA ALA A 25 -9.36 -1.11 -4.52
C ALA A 25 -9.35 -1.12 -6.05
N ASP A 26 -10.49 -0.79 -6.67
CA ASP A 26 -10.65 -0.76 -8.12
C ASP A 26 -9.69 0.27 -8.76
N ARG A 27 -9.54 1.43 -8.12
CA ARG A 27 -8.62 2.48 -8.59
C ARG A 27 -7.14 2.10 -8.43
N LEU A 28 -6.81 1.35 -7.38
CA LEU A 28 -5.45 0.79 -7.20
C LEU A 28 -5.16 -0.29 -8.25
N GLU A 29 -6.15 -1.10 -8.62
CA GLU A 29 -6.04 -2.08 -9.70
C GLU A 29 -5.83 -1.40 -11.07
N GLU A 30 -6.61 -0.36 -11.39
CA GLU A 30 -6.43 0.43 -12.62
C GLU A 30 -5.02 1.04 -12.70
N LEU A 31 -4.57 1.69 -11.62
CA LEU A 31 -3.22 2.24 -11.52
C LEU A 31 -2.14 1.17 -11.74
N TRP A 32 -2.32 -0.02 -11.17
CA TRP A 32 -1.41 -1.14 -11.36
C TRP A 32 -1.38 -1.61 -12.82
N ILE A 33 -2.55 -1.75 -13.47
CA ILE A 33 -2.66 -2.16 -14.88
C ILE A 33 -1.96 -1.15 -15.80
N GLU A 34 -2.23 0.14 -15.60
CA GLU A 34 -1.65 1.23 -16.39
C GLU A 34 -0.13 1.32 -16.25
N ASN A 35 0.38 1.10 -15.03
CA ASN A 35 1.80 1.26 -14.73
C ASN A 35 2.61 -0.04 -14.85
N ARG A 36 1.98 -1.21 -15.04
CA ARG A 36 2.74 -2.48 -15.09
C ARG A 36 3.69 -2.54 -16.29
N SER A 37 3.31 -2.01 -17.46
CA SER A 37 4.19 -1.99 -18.63
C SER A 37 5.41 -1.10 -18.38
N GLU A 38 5.18 0.09 -17.85
CA GLU A 38 6.20 1.08 -17.49
C GLU A 38 7.17 0.59 -16.40
N SER A 39 6.66 -0.18 -15.44
CA SER A 39 7.44 -0.71 -14.31
C SER A 39 8.40 -1.82 -14.73
N TYR A 40 8.03 -2.63 -15.75
CA TYR A 40 8.87 -3.73 -16.22
C TYR A 40 9.93 -3.31 -17.25
N TYR A 41 9.71 -2.22 -18.00
CA TYR A 41 10.62 -1.83 -19.10
C TYR A 41 11.51 -0.61 -18.83
N ARG A 42 11.34 0.11 -17.71
CA ARG A 42 12.18 1.28 -17.34
C ARG A 42 13.04 1.02 -16.10
N THR A 43 13.93 0.04 -16.19
CA THR A 43 15.12 -0.06 -15.34
C THR A 43 16.08 1.09 -15.68
N GLY A 44 16.19 2.11 -14.82
CA GLY A 44 17.28 3.08 -14.94
C GLY A 44 17.22 4.25 -13.97
N ILE A 45 16.08 4.95 -13.88
CA ILE A 45 16.02 6.26 -13.19
C ILE A 45 15.05 6.26 -12.00
N ALA A 46 14.13 5.30 -11.94
CA ALA A 46 13.03 5.32 -10.98
C ALA A 46 13.29 4.58 -9.65
N GLY A 47 14.48 4.03 -9.42
CA GLY A 47 14.73 3.16 -8.26
C GLY A 47 14.90 3.94 -6.95
N GLU A 48 15.88 4.82 -6.90
CA GLU A 48 16.27 5.49 -5.65
C GLU A 48 15.26 6.54 -5.22
N TYR A 49 14.85 7.43 -6.14
CA TYR A 49 13.86 8.47 -5.82
C TYR A 49 12.54 7.86 -5.35
N ARG A 50 12.01 6.83 -6.05
CA ARG A 50 10.77 6.17 -5.62
C ARG A 50 10.95 5.42 -4.30
N ALA A 51 12.09 4.77 -4.08
CA ALA A 51 12.36 4.09 -2.81
C ALA A 51 12.41 5.08 -1.63
N GLN A 52 13.04 6.25 -1.81
CA GLN A 52 13.07 7.31 -0.82
C GLN A 52 11.68 7.91 -0.58
N THR A 53 10.89 8.14 -1.64
CA THR A 53 9.51 8.62 -1.52
C THR A 53 8.63 7.63 -0.76
N LEU A 54 8.73 6.33 -1.06
CA LEU A 54 7.97 5.28 -0.37
C LEU A 54 8.39 5.15 1.10
N LEU A 55 9.69 5.24 1.39
CA LEU A 55 10.20 5.23 2.76
C LEU A 55 9.68 6.43 3.56
N SER A 56 9.71 7.63 2.98
CA SER A 56 9.17 8.83 3.60
C SER A 56 7.67 8.70 3.87
N LEU A 57 6.90 8.19 2.90
CA LEU A 57 5.46 7.98 3.04
C LEU A 57 5.15 6.97 4.16
N ALA A 58 5.90 5.86 4.22
CA ALA A 58 5.74 4.86 5.26
C ALA A 58 6.04 5.43 6.66
N GLY A 59 7.04 6.30 6.79
CA GLY A 59 7.33 7.01 8.04
C GLY A 59 6.17 7.90 8.50
N THR A 60 5.63 8.71 7.60
CA THR A 60 4.47 9.57 7.90
C THR A 60 3.26 8.76 8.31
N LEU A 61 2.92 7.68 7.57
CA LEU A 61 1.80 6.82 7.93
C LEU A 61 1.97 6.15 9.30
N HIS A 62 3.19 5.73 9.64
CA HIS A 62 3.48 5.17 10.95
C HIS A 62 3.23 6.20 12.07
N GLU A 63 3.72 7.42 11.91
CA GLU A 63 3.52 8.50 12.88
C GLU A 63 2.04 8.84 13.08
N GLU A 64 1.27 8.94 11.99
CA GLU A 64 -0.17 9.18 12.03
C GLU A 64 -0.92 8.05 12.74
N VAL A 65 -0.60 6.78 12.43
CA VAL A 65 -1.20 5.63 13.12
C VAL A 65 -0.85 5.61 14.60
N VAL A 66 0.39 5.90 14.98
CA VAL A 66 0.80 6.00 16.40
C VAL A 66 0.07 7.16 17.10
N ALA A 67 -0.08 8.30 16.44
CA ALA A 67 -0.79 9.45 16.99
C ALA A 67 -2.29 9.15 17.21
N LEU A 68 -2.93 8.49 16.24
CA LEU A 68 -4.33 8.07 16.33
C LEU A 68 -4.57 6.98 17.38
N THR A 69 -3.61 6.06 17.55
CA THR A 69 -3.72 4.95 18.51
C THR A 69 -3.30 5.32 19.94
N ARG A 70 -2.62 6.46 20.14
CA ARG A 70 -2.18 6.94 21.47
C ARG A 70 -3.30 7.41 22.39
N THR A 71 -4.54 7.49 21.92
CA THR A 71 -5.69 7.85 22.75
C THR A 71 -6.71 6.73 22.77
N GLN A 72 -6.42 5.63 23.44
CA GLN A 72 -7.40 4.87 24.20
C GLN A 72 -6.70 4.39 25.47
N ASP A 73 -7.23 4.77 26.62
CA ASP A 73 -6.83 4.23 27.92
C ASP A 73 -6.67 2.71 27.80
N CYS A 74 -5.56 2.18 28.31
CA CYS A 74 -5.40 0.72 28.41
C CYS A 74 -6.59 0.17 29.21
N LEU A 75 -7.50 -0.56 28.55
CA LEU A 75 -8.60 -1.29 29.20
C LEU A 75 -8.11 -2.60 29.86
N CYS A 76 -6.85 -2.63 30.30
CA CYS A 76 -6.26 -3.79 30.95
C CYS A 76 -6.39 -3.59 32.46
N ASP A 77 -7.25 -4.40 33.10
CA ASP A 77 -7.27 -4.61 34.55
C ASP A 77 -6.01 -5.38 35.01
#